data_AF-A0A4S8QML4-F1
#
_entry.id   AF-A0A4S8QML4-F1
#
_cell.length_a   1.000
_cell.length_b   1.000
_cell.length_c   1.000
_cell.angle_alpha   90.00
_cell.angle_beta   90.00
_cell.angle_gamma   90.00
#
_symmetry.space_group_name_H-M   'P 1'
#
loop_
_entity.id
_entity.type
_entity.pdbx_description
1 polymer ?
#
loop_
_entity_poly.entity_id
_entity_poly.type
_entity_poly.pdbx_seq_one_letter_code
_entity_poly.pdbx_strand_id
1 'polypeptide(L)'
;MTDYIEQWFYDITPVRRLPTPDELERPDCMVRGISGLRRAWRQRRPTGPKLCCWYHDGSWEDASQIAIGLVEEVTTAGHSGEDLIDAMRDAVRGRGLLGWTDKAVRSLLVGGEPICIGSTADWNNGERYYVGGRHRALAMMQQGVRRTVTMRLELLDSDTGDLIRD
;
A
#
# COMPACT_ATOMS: atom_id res chain seq x y z
N MET A 1 -7.14 -13.26 28.70
CA MET A 1 -6.85 -12.33 27.60
C MET A 1 -5.44 -12.67 27.20
N THR A 2 -5.25 -13.20 25.99
CA THR A 2 -3.90 -13.44 25.46
C THR A 2 -3.29 -12.07 25.19
N ASP A 3 -2.17 -11.78 25.85
CA ASP A 3 -1.39 -10.58 25.53
C ASP A 3 -0.73 -10.81 24.15
N TYR A 4 -0.75 -9.78 23.31
CA TYR A 4 -0.19 -9.84 21.95
C TYR A 4 0.67 -8.62 21.68
N ILE A 5 1.63 -8.80 20.77
CA ILE A 5 2.48 -7.73 20.25
C ILE A 5 2.05 -7.45 18.82
N GLU A 6 1.69 -6.20 18.55
CA GLU A 6 1.45 -5.73 17.18
C GLU A 6 2.77 -5.50 16.46
N GLN A 7 3.00 -6.19 15.34
CA GLN A 7 4.16 -5.97 14.49
C GLN A 7 3.76 -5.56 13.08
N TRP A 8 4.19 -4.36 12.69
CA TRP A 8 3.96 -3.81 11.36
C TRP A 8 5.10 -4.16 10.42
N PHE A 9 4.74 -4.50 9.18
CA PHE A 9 5.68 -4.79 8.09
C PHE A 9 5.29 -4.04 6.82
N TYR A 10 6.31 -3.65 6.04
CA TYR A 10 6.12 -3.24 4.65
C TYR A 10 6.68 -4.30 3.70
N ASP A 11 5.86 -4.68 2.71
CA ASP A 11 6.26 -5.58 1.64
C ASP A 11 6.28 -4.84 0.31
N ILE A 12 7.26 -5.17 -0.54
CA ILE A 12 7.27 -4.71 -1.94
C ILE A 12 6.41 -5.64 -2.78
N THR A 13 5.19 -5.21 -3.05
CA THR A 13 4.17 -6.02 -3.72
C THR A 13 4.04 -5.68 -5.20
N PRO A 14 4.04 -6.68 -6.10
CA PRO A 14 3.65 -6.48 -7.49
C PRO A 14 2.19 -6.02 -7.56
N VAL A 15 1.92 -4.87 -8.17
CA VAL A 15 0.55 -4.29 -8.26
C VAL A 15 -0.42 -5.26 -8.94
N ARG A 16 0.07 -6.09 -9.88
CA ARG A 16 -0.72 -7.16 -10.53
C ARG A 16 -1.22 -8.26 -9.59
N ARG A 17 -0.66 -8.38 -8.38
CA ARG A 17 -1.05 -9.37 -7.35
C ARG A 17 -2.02 -8.81 -6.31
N LEU A 18 -2.26 -7.50 -6.32
CA LEU A 18 -3.25 -6.89 -5.44
C LEU A 18 -4.66 -7.35 -5.84
N PRO A 19 -5.59 -7.53 -4.89
CA PRO A 19 -7.00 -7.79 -5.17
C PRO A 19 -7.56 -6.72 -6.11
N THR A 20 -8.54 -7.05 -6.95
CA THR A 20 -9.17 -6.01 -7.77
C THR A 20 -10.12 -5.21 -6.87
N PRO A 21 -9.97 -3.88 -6.74
CA PRO A 21 -10.94 -3.07 -6.00
C PRO A 21 -12.30 -3.14 -6.70
N ASP A 22 -13.30 -3.64 -5.99
CA ASP A 22 -14.71 -3.61 -6.34
C ASP A 22 -15.44 -2.48 -5.60
N GLU A 23 -16.63 -2.12 -6.11
CA GLU A 23 -17.59 -1.25 -5.43
C GLU A 23 -17.08 0.15 -4.99
N LEU A 24 -16.17 0.77 -5.77
CA LEU A 24 -15.81 2.17 -5.51
C LEU A 24 -16.96 3.09 -5.90
N GLU A 25 -17.60 3.74 -4.94
CA GLU A 25 -18.74 4.63 -5.20
C GLU A 25 -18.33 6.01 -5.72
N ARG A 26 -17.12 6.46 -5.37
CA ARG A 26 -16.58 7.78 -5.72
C ARG A 26 -15.05 7.77 -5.78
N PRO A 27 -14.42 8.72 -6.49
CA PRO A 27 -15.02 9.64 -7.46
C PRO A 27 -15.45 8.90 -8.75
N ASP A 28 -16.28 9.52 -9.60
CA ASP A 28 -16.87 8.90 -10.81
C ASP A 28 -15.85 8.19 -11.72
N CYS A 29 -14.64 8.75 -11.83
CA CYS A 29 -13.56 8.16 -12.62
C CYS A 29 -13.05 6.81 -12.08
N MET A 30 -13.42 6.42 -10.86
CA MET A 30 -13.04 5.18 -10.19
C MET A 30 -14.15 4.13 -10.13
N VAL A 31 -15.41 4.53 -10.31
CA VAL A 31 -16.58 3.63 -10.25
C VAL A 31 -16.49 2.49 -11.25
N ARG A 32 -16.00 2.76 -12.46
CA ARG A 32 -15.94 1.78 -13.55
C ARG A 32 -14.78 0.78 -13.44
N GLY A 33 -13.96 0.84 -12.39
CA GLY A 33 -12.85 -0.08 -12.17
C GLY A 33 -11.89 -0.20 -13.36
N ILE A 34 -11.26 -1.37 -13.50
CA ILE A 34 -10.47 -1.75 -14.68
C ILE A 34 -10.60 -3.25 -14.94
N SER A 35 -10.95 -3.63 -16.17
CA SER A 35 -11.05 -5.05 -16.52
C SER A 35 -9.68 -5.74 -16.50
N GLY A 36 -9.65 -7.06 -16.25
CA GLY A 36 -8.42 -7.85 -16.19
C GLY A 36 -7.55 -7.73 -17.45
N LEU A 37 -8.17 -7.72 -18.64
CA LEU A 37 -7.47 -7.53 -19.91
C LEU A 37 -6.82 -6.14 -20.01
N ARG A 38 -7.54 -5.08 -19.62
CA ARG A 38 -6.99 -3.71 -19.62
C ARG A 38 -5.88 -3.58 -18.60
N ARG A 39 -6.01 -4.18 -17.42
CA ARG A 39 -4.96 -4.22 -16.39
C ARG A 39 -3.70 -4.89 -16.92
N ALA A 40 -3.82 -6.06 -17.56
CA ALA A 40 -2.68 -6.74 -18.18
C ALA A 40 -2.02 -5.90 -19.28
N TRP A 41 -2.83 -5.21 -20.10
CA TRP A 41 -2.31 -4.31 -21.13
C TRP A 41 -1.58 -3.11 -20.53
N ARG A 42 -2.08 -2.52 -19.43
CA ARG A 42 -1.44 -1.40 -18.73
C ARG A 42 -0.07 -1.74 -18.17
N GLN A 43 0.15 -2.99 -17.73
CA GLN A 43 1.47 -3.44 -17.29
C GLN A 43 2.52 -3.43 -18.43
N ARG A 44 2.08 -3.54 -19.68
CA ARG A 44 2.93 -3.46 -20.89
C ARG A 44 3.03 -2.05 -21.44
N ARG A 45 1.94 -1.28 -21.36
CA ARG A 45 1.85 0.11 -21.82
C ARG A 45 1.26 0.99 -20.71
N PRO A 46 2.12 1.41 -19.76
CA PRO A 46 1.71 2.32 -18.69
C PRO A 46 1.15 3.62 -19.26
N THR A 47 0.30 4.28 -18.48
CA THR A 47 -0.22 5.60 -18.79
C THR A 47 0.10 6.55 -17.66
N GLY A 48 0.38 7.80 -18.01
CA GLY A 48 0.67 8.82 -17.03
C GLY A 48 -0.56 9.31 -16.24
N PRO A 49 -0.34 10.34 -15.41
CA PRO A 49 -1.37 10.96 -14.59
C PRO A 49 -2.54 11.54 -15.39
N LYS A 50 -3.67 11.75 -14.72
CA LYS A 50 -4.87 12.42 -15.24
C LYS A 50 -5.44 13.36 -14.19
N LEU A 51 -5.79 14.58 -14.61
CA LEU A 51 -6.35 15.63 -13.74
C LEU A 51 -7.85 15.42 -13.42
N CYS A 52 -8.28 14.18 -13.14
CA CYS A 52 -9.71 13.87 -12.90
C CYS A 52 -10.06 13.67 -11.42
N CYS A 53 -9.10 13.28 -10.58
CA CYS A 53 -9.25 13.25 -9.13
C CYS A 53 -7.87 13.20 -8.47
N TRP A 54 -7.80 13.44 -7.14
CA TRP A 54 -6.54 13.38 -6.40
C TRP A 54 -5.75 12.09 -6.67
N TYR A 55 -6.42 10.94 -6.72
CA TYR A 55 -5.76 9.66 -6.95
C TYR A 55 -5.18 9.50 -8.36
N HIS A 56 -5.59 10.29 -9.36
CA HIS A 56 -5.02 10.20 -10.70
C HIS A 56 -4.08 11.35 -11.03
N ASP A 57 -4.06 12.39 -10.20
CA ASP A 57 -3.43 13.69 -10.49
C ASP A 57 -1.90 13.61 -10.65
N GLY A 58 -1.25 12.62 -10.02
CA GLY A 58 0.20 12.43 -10.11
C GLY A 58 0.65 11.02 -10.45
N SER A 59 1.97 10.88 -10.54
CA SER A 59 2.66 9.65 -10.96
C SER A 59 2.79 8.69 -9.79
N TRP A 60 1.96 7.64 -9.78
CA TRP A 60 2.09 6.60 -8.77
C TRP A 60 3.35 5.76 -8.95
N GLU A 61 3.90 5.66 -10.15
CA GLU A 61 5.17 4.96 -10.35
C GLU A 61 6.30 5.66 -9.59
N ASP A 62 6.39 6.99 -9.70
CA ASP A 62 7.43 7.77 -8.98
C ASP A 62 7.21 7.71 -7.47
N ALA A 63 5.95 7.88 -7.01
CA ALA A 63 5.63 7.78 -5.59
C ALA A 63 5.93 6.38 -5.03
N SER A 64 5.63 5.31 -5.78
CA SER A 64 5.94 3.94 -5.38
C SER A 64 7.45 3.68 -5.36
N GLN A 65 8.22 4.19 -6.32
CA GLN A 65 9.68 4.04 -6.32
C GLN A 65 10.32 4.75 -5.12
N ILE A 66 9.89 5.97 -4.80
CA ILE A 66 10.35 6.70 -3.62
C ILE A 66 10.00 5.92 -2.35
N ALA A 67 8.75 5.43 -2.24
CA ALA A 67 8.30 4.68 -1.08
C ALA A 67 9.09 3.36 -0.90
N ILE A 68 9.37 2.64 -1.99
CA ILE A 68 10.20 1.44 -1.97
C ILE A 68 11.61 1.76 -1.46
N GLY A 69 12.24 2.82 -1.99
CA GLY A 69 13.58 3.21 -1.54
C GLY A 69 13.63 3.57 -0.05
N LEU A 70 12.60 4.25 0.47
CA LEU A 70 12.49 4.56 1.90
C LEU A 70 12.29 3.29 2.75
N VAL A 71 11.48 2.34 2.29
CA VAL A 71 11.31 1.05 2.97
C VAL A 71 12.63 0.29 3.01
N GLU A 72 13.35 0.20 1.89
CA GLU A 72 14.65 -0.48 1.82
C GLU A 72 15.69 0.19 2.74
N GLU A 73 15.72 1.53 2.78
CA GLU A 73 16.61 2.31 3.65
C GLU A 73 16.33 2.05 5.14
N VAL A 74 15.08 2.20 5.56
CA VAL A 74 14.68 2.05 6.97
C VAL A 74 14.82 0.60 7.44
N THR A 75 14.49 -0.38 6.60
CA THR A 75 14.65 -1.80 6.94
C THR A 75 16.12 -2.21 7.01
N THR A 76 16.98 -1.68 6.12
CA THR A 76 18.44 -1.92 6.19
C THR A 76 19.06 -1.32 7.46
N ALA A 77 18.50 -0.23 7.98
CA ALA A 77 18.91 0.35 9.27
C ALA A 77 18.44 -0.46 10.49
N GLY A 78 17.64 -1.52 10.30
CA GLY A 78 17.23 -2.44 11.36
C GLY A 78 15.99 -2.03 12.15
N HIS A 79 15.23 -1.02 11.71
CA HIS A 79 13.98 -0.64 12.36
C HIS A 79 12.88 -1.68 12.11
N SER A 80 12.07 -2.00 13.14
CA SER A 80 10.96 -2.95 13.07
C SER A 80 9.88 -2.61 14.12
N GLY A 81 8.70 -3.22 14.02
CA GLY A 81 7.63 -3.04 15.01
C GLY A 81 7.11 -1.60 15.06
N GLU A 82 6.88 -1.07 16.27
CA GLU A 82 6.39 0.30 16.47
C GLU A 82 7.40 1.35 15.97
N ASP A 83 8.70 1.12 16.21
CA ASP A 83 9.79 2.02 15.78
C ASP A 83 9.84 2.19 14.26
N LEU A 84 9.37 1.20 13.50
CA LEU A 84 9.34 1.24 12.04
C LEU A 84 8.51 2.41 11.51
N ILE A 85 7.36 2.68 12.13
CA ILE A 85 6.44 3.73 11.66
C ILE A 85 7.02 5.11 11.88
N ASP A 86 7.64 5.33 13.04
CA ASP A 86 8.28 6.61 13.37
C ASP A 86 9.54 6.84 12.54
N ALA A 87 10.39 5.83 12.37
CA ALA A 87 11.53 5.89 11.47
C ALA A 87 11.10 6.20 10.02
N MET A 88 10.01 5.59 9.54
CA MET A 88 9.45 5.88 8.23
C MET A 88 8.96 7.32 8.11
N ARG A 89 8.32 7.85 9.16
CA ARG A 89 7.82 9.24 9.19
C ARG A 89 8.97 10.23 9.10
N ASP A 90 10.06 9.97 9.81
CA ASP A 90 11.26 10.80 9.78
C ASP A 90 11.98 10.69 8.43
N ALA A 91 12.09 9.49 7.86
CA ALA A 91 12.68 9.30 6.54
C ALA A 91 11.90 10.04 5.43
N VAL A 92 10.56 10.00 5.46
CA VAL A 92 9.70 10.78 4.55
C VAL A 92 9.91 12.29 4.75
N ARG A 93 9.96 12.75 6.01
CA ARG A 93 10.19 14.17 6.32
C ARG A 93 11.56 14.64 5.82
N GLY A 94 12.61 13.84 6.01
CA GLY A 94 13.97 14.15 5.57
C GLY A 94 14.13 14.22 4.05
N ARG A 95 13.24 13.57 3.29
CA ARG A 95 13.29 13.55 1.82
C ARG A 95 12.90 14.89 1.17
N GLY A 96 12.28 15.81 1.92
CA GLY A 96 11.93 17.15 1.41
C GLY A 96 10.95 17.13 0.23
N LEU A 97 10.08 16.12 0.16
CA LEU A 97 9.08 16.00 -0.91
C LEU A 97 8.05 17.13 -0.80
N LEU A 98 7.50 17.53 -1.96
CA LEU A 98 6.52 18.60 -2.05
C LEU A 98 5.28 18.16 -2.83
N GLY A 99 4.18 18.90 -2.63
CA GLY A 99 2.98 18.81 -3.45
C GLY A 99 2.30 17.44 -3.41
N TRP A 100 1.88 16.96 -4.59
CA TRP A 100 1.17 15.69 -4.73
C TRP A 100 2.04 14.50 -4.31
N THR A 101 3.32 14.50 -4.68
CA THR A 101 4.25 13.40 -4.40
C THR A 101 4.45 13.18 -2.91
N ASP A 102 4.60 14.24 -2.11
CA ASP A 102 4.68 14.13 -0.65
C ASP A 102 3.44 13.45 -0.07
N LYS A 103 2.25 13.92 -0.48
CA LYS A 103 0.97 13.34 -0.03
C LYS A 103 0.83 11.88 -0.46
N ALA A 104 1.21 11.54 -1.69
CA ALA A 104 1.15 10.20 -2.22
C ALA A 104 2.09 9.25 -1.46
N VAL A 105 3.36 9.63 -1.28
CA VAL A 105 4.35 8.83 -0.53
C VAL A 105 3.92 8.66 0.94
N ARG A 106 3.48 9.73 1.60
CA ARG A 106 2.93 9.64 2.97
C ARG A 106 1.74 8.68 3.03
N SER A 107 0.83 8.73 2.05
CA SER A 107 -0.33 7.83 2.01
C SER A 107 0.02 6.35 1.80
N LEU A 108 1.22 6.05 1.28
CA LEU A 108 1.71 4.67 1.12
C LEU A 108 2.44 4.15 2.35
N LEU A 109 2.99 5.05 3.18
CA LEU A 109 3.85 4.71 4.29
C LEU A 109 3.18 5.02 5.63
N VAL A 110 2.94 6.29 5.93
CA VAL A 110 2.63 6.77 7.29
C VAL A 110 1.21 7.32 7.47
N GLY A 111 0.41 7.33 6.40
CA GLY A 111 -0.83 8.09 6.29
C GLY A 111 -2.08 7.49 6.94
N GLY A 112 -1.94 6.60 7.93
CA GLY A 112 -3.07 5.92 8.60
C GLY A 112 -3.80 4.87 7.75
N GLU A 113 -3.85 5.05 6.43
CA GLU A 113 -4.41 4.08 5.48
C GLU A 113 -3.42 3.71 4.35
N PRO A 114 -2.29 3.05 4.64
CA PRO A 114 -1.49 2.44 3.58
C PRO A 114 -2.31 1.40 2.79
N ILE A 115 -1.74 0.89 1.71
CA ILE A 115 -2.36 -0.24 1.01
C ILE A 115 -2.20 -1.47 1.91
N CYS A 116 -3.26 -1.78 2.66
CA CYS A 116 -3.30 -2.90 3.59
C CYS A 116 -4.19 -4.00 3.02
N ILE A 117 -3.64 -5.21 2.95
CA ILE A 117 -4.37 -6.39 2.51
C ILE A 117 -4.51 -7.31 3.71
N GLY A 118 -5.75 -7.60 4.10
CA GLY A 118 -6.02 -8.57 5.16
C GLY A 118 -5.58 -9.97 4.72
N SER A 119 -5.00 -10.71 5.66
CA SER A 119 -4.59 -12.10 5.51
C SER A 119 -5.46 -12.95 6.42
N THR A 120 -6.39 -13.72 5.83
CA THR A 120 -6.80 -15.06 6.30
C THR A 120 -6.87 -15.28 7.82
N ALA A 121 -7.72 -14.51 8.50
CA ALA A 121 -8.44 -14.93 9.69
C ALA A 121 -9.81 -14.22 9.62
N ASP A 122 -10.83 -14.98 9.26
CA ASP A 122 -12.28 -14.74 9.44
C ASP A 122 -13.05 -13.55 8.86
N TRP A 123 -12.46 -12.57 8.19
CA TRP A 123 -13.27 -11.45 7.66
C TRP A 123 -13.83 -11.64 6.24
N ASN A 124 -13.29 -12.57 5.44
CA ASN A 124 -13.81 -12.85 4.09
C ASN A 124 -13.45 -14.26 3.54
N ASN A 125 -13.90 -15.33 4.21
CA ASN A 125 -13.79 -16.72 3.70
C ASN A 125 -12.39 -17.16 3.21
N GLY A 126 -11.32 -16.59 3.76
CA GLY A 126 -9.94 -16.88 3.34
C GLY A 126 -9.46 -16.13 2.10
N GLU A 127 -10.24 -15.21 1.55
CA GLU A 127 -9.83 -14.35 0.43
C GLU A 127 -9.14 -13.06 0.91
N ARG A 128 -8.17 -12.58 0.12
CA ARG A 128 -7.48 -11.30 0.36
C ARG A 128 -8.41 -10.13 0.07
N TYR A 129 -8.65 -9.27 1.04
CA TYR A 129 -9.44 -8.05 0.90
C TYR A 129 -8.65 -6.80 1.29
N TYR A 130 -9.09 -5.64 0.82
CA TYR A 130 -8.48 -4.36 1.23
C TYR A 130 -9.01 -3.93 2.59
N VAL A 131 -8.10 -3.72 3.53
CA VAL A 131 -8.39 -2.96 4.76
C VAL A 131 -8.30 -1.46 4.47
N GLY A 132 -7.37 -1.06 3.59
CA GLY A 132 -7.16 0.33 3.18
C GLY A 132 -6.52 0.43 1.80
N GLY A 133 -6.61 1.62 1.18
CA GLY A 133 -5.88 1.90 -0.06
C GLY A 133 -6.52 1.44 -1.37
N ARG A 134 -7.80 1.02 -1.35
CA ARG A 134 -8.53 0.55 -2.54
C ARG A 134 -8.47 1.53 -3.74
N HIS A 135 -8.66 2.83 -3.50
CA HIS A 135 -8.59 3.86 -4.55
C HIS A 135 -7.19 4.04 -5.12
N ARG A 136 -6.16 4.02 -4.24
CA ARG A 136 -4.74 4.11 -4.63
C ARG A 136 -4.35 2.91 -5.48
N ALA A 137 -4.72 1.71 -5.03
CA ALA A 137 -4.47 0.47 -5.76
C ALA A 137 -5.15 0.47 -7.13
N LEU A 138 -6.41 0.93 -7.24
CA LEU A 138 -7.08 1.06 -8.54
C LEU A 138 -6.34 2.05 -9.46
N ALA A 139 -5.97 3.22 -8.95
CA ALA A 139 -5.23 4.21 -9.73
C ALA A 139 -3.90 3.66 -10.24
N MET A 140 -3.14 2.97 -9.39
CA MET A 140 -1.91 2.26 -9.76
C MET A 140 -2.14 1.24 -10.87
N MET A 141 -3.20 0.42 -10.76
CA MET A 141 -3.56 -0.54 -11.82
C MET A 141 -3.92 0.15 -13.14
N GLN A 142 -4.66 1.25 -13.06
CA GLN A 142 -5.08 2.02 -14.23
C GLN A 142 -3.93 2.77 -14.90
N GLN A 143 -2.93 3.22 -14.13
CA GLN A 143 -1.69 3.82 -14.64
C GLN A 143 -0.66 2.75 -15.09
N GLY A 144 -0.79 1.51 -14.64
CA GLY A 144 0.12 0.43 -15.02
C GLY A 144 1.39 0.34 -14.17
N VAL A 145 1.34 0.85 -12.94
CA VAL A 145 2.42 0.74 -11.94
C VAL A 145 2.73 -0.74 -11.72
N ARG A 146 4.02 -1.08 -11.61
CA ARG A 146 4.46 -2.48 -11.54
C ARG A 146 4.59 -3.00 -10.12
N ARG A 147 5.20 -2.20 -9.25
CA ARG A 147 5.47 -2.55 -7.85
C ARG A 147 5.10 -1.37 -6.98
N THR A 148 4.61 -1.65 -5.79
CA THR A 148 4.33 -0.66 -4.76
C THR A 148 4.62 -1.26 -3.40
N VAL A 149 4.52 -0.46 -2.35
CA VAL A 149 4.57 -0.93 -0.96
C VAL A 149 3.16 -1.28 -0.48
N THR A 150 3.05 -2.36 0.28
CA THR A 150 1.86 -2.73 1.04
C THR A 150 2.24 -2.88 2.49
N MET A 151 1.34 -2.54 3.41
CA MET A 151 1.54 -2.72 4.84
C MET A 151 0.72 -3.90 5.33
N ARG A 152 1.29 -4.70 6.23
CA ARG A 152 0.57 -5.76 6.96
C ARG A 152 0.85 -5.63 8.45
N LEU A 153 -0.18 -5.96 9.24
CA LEU A 153 -0.09 -6.15 10.67
C LEU A 153 -0.05 -7.64 10.94
N GLU A 154 0.88 -8.06 11.76
CA GLU A 154 0.89 -9.39 12.36
C GLU A 154 0.75 -9.26 13.87
N LEU A 155 -0.05 -10.14 14.46
CA LEU A 155 -0.19 -10.26 15.90
C LEU A 155 0.71 -11.41 16.34
N LEU A 156 1.65 -11.12 17.23
CA LEU A 156 2.56 -12.13 17.79
C LEU A 156 2.17 -12.43 19.24
N ASP A 157 2.32 -13.70 19.63
CA ASP A 157 2.16 -14.12 21.02
C ASP A 157 3.24 -13.43 21.86
N SER A 158 2.85 -12.78 22.97
CA SER A 158 3.79 -12.01 23.77
C SER A 158 4.85 -12.88 24.47
N ASP A 159 4.55 -14.15 24.71
CA ASP A 159 5.40 -15.06 25.45
C ASP A 159 6.36 -15.82 24.51
N THR A 160 5.88 -16.24 23.34
CA THR A 160 6.68 -17.04 22.40
C THR A 160 7.23 -16.23 21.21
N GLY A 161 6.63 -15.08 20.90
CA GLY A 161 6.93 -14.31 19.68
C GLY A 161 6.42 -14.99 18.40
N ASP A 162 5.68 -16.09 18.51
CA ASP A 162 5.12 -16.78 17.36
C ASP A 162 3.96 -16.00 16.78
N LEU A 163 3.78 -16.12 15.47
CA LEU A 163 2.62 -15.55 14.79
C LEU A 163 1.34 -16.18 15.34
N ILE A 164 0.47 -15.36 15.92
CA ILE A 164 -0.89 -15.75 16.29
C ILE A 164 -1.66 -15.92 14.99
N ARG A 165 -1.81 -17.19 14.61
CA ARG A 165 -2.76 -17.61 13.57
C ARG A 165 -3.96 -18.18 14.32
N ASP A 166 -5.10 -17.51 14.22
CA ASP A 166 -6.38 -18.13 14.62
C ASP A 166 -6.67 -19.34 13.72
#